data_AF-B2JA44-F1
#
_entry.id   AF-B2JA44-F1
#
_cell.length_a   1.000
_cell.length_b   1.000
_cell.length_c   1.000
_cell.angle_alpha   90.00
_cell.angle_beta   90.00
_cell.angle_gamma   90.00
#
_symmetry.space_group_name_H-M   'P 1'
#
loop_
_entity.id
_entity.type
_entity.pdbx_description
1 polymer ?
#
loop_
_entity_poly.entity_id
_entity_poly.type
_entity_poly.pdbx_seq_one_letter_code
_entity_poly.pdbx_strand_id
1 'polypeptide(L)'
;MSIYRWDKKYWLLLMPLVFAGLLIHIKFWLTPPDSLKGDDIYFIWLEGKRIIAGENPYARVLLGDMRVNDKYATYFPLAYLFSALVQKLGFRDFRDWLYLWRPISFAFHIGIVALTLRYFQIRGLWILGFVASTILLLGRWSIYIVRVHHLEFAAIFFLLLSLVLLKEKTKLSLLMFSISLGIKQIAIFLLPLYLIYLWKNGVGNKRGKNLVWGFFIILSIPLLTSLPFLIWNAEGFFKSILFSATRLESLHIGAAPSVDVIFSNKFTWIVGLRAKFLMLFLMGMLYLSFLKEKVSMFVSSTIIMMIFLYFNSVLFLQYFLWALCIIPFALVELIPLDSKQKKDKLIF
;
A
#
# COMPACT_ATOMS: atom_id res chain seq x y z
N MET A 1 -32.87 17.92 -10.39
CA MET A 1 -31.48 17.60 -10.05
C MET A 1 -31.50 16.65 -8.86
N SER A 2 -31.62 15.33 -9.10
CA SER A 2 -31.80 14.32 -8.05
C SER A 2 -30.43 13.81 -7.61
N ILE A 3 -29.85 14.44 -6.60
CA ILE A 3 -28.48 14.18 -6.11
C ILE A 3 -28.36 12.85 -5.32
N TYR A 4 -29.46 12.15 -5.03
CA TYR A 4 -29.43 10.91 -4.24
C TYR A 4 -30.36 9.84 -4.81
N ARG A 5 -30.05 9.28 -5.99
CA ARG A 5 -30.57 7.94 -6.31
C ARG A 5 -29.72 6.94 -5.55
N TRP A 6 -30.17 6.59 -4.33
CA TRP A 6 -29.67 5.42 -3.62
C TRP A 6 -29.74 4.22 -4.55
N ASP A 7 -28.58 3.76 -4.99
CA ASP A 7 -28.46 2.59 -5.83
C ASP A 7 -28.77 1.36 -4.96
N LYS A 8 -30.06 1.02 -4.88
CA LYS A 8 -30.54 -0.09 -4.05
C LYS A 8 -29.76 -1.37 -4.34
N LYS A 9 -29.39 -1.60 -5.60
CA LYS A 9 -28.64 -2.78 -6.01
C LYS A 9 -27.22 -2.78 -5.44
N TYR A 10 -26.54 -1.63 -5.42
CA TYR A 10 -25.23 -1.50 -4.79
C TYR A 10 -25.28 -1.89 -3.32
N TRP A 11 -26.21 -1.30 -2.57
CA TRP A 11 -26.33 -1.51 -1.13
C TRP A 11 -26.78 -2.93 -0.79
N LEU A 12 -27.69 -3.52 -1.58
CA LEU A 12 -28.10 -4.92 -1.44
C LEU A 12 -26.90 -5.89 -1.59
N LEU A 13 -25.92 -5.55 -2.41
CA LEU A 13 -24.70 -6.36 -2.59
C LEU A 13 -23.63 -6.03 -1.54
N LEU A 14 -23.50 -4.76 -1.14
CA LEU A 14 -22.47 -4.33 -0.19
C LEU A 14 -22.77 -4.77 1.25
N MET A 15 -24.03 -4.67 1.71
CA MET A 15 -24.38 -4.97 3.11
C MET A 15 -24.02 -6.39 3.55
N PRO A 16 -24.30 -7.47 2.77
CA PRO A 16 -23.84 -8.81 3.11
C PRO A 16 -22.32 -8.92 3.22
N LEU A 17 -21.56 -8.21 2.37
CA LEU A 17 -20.09 -8.18 2.44
C LEU A 17 -19.60 -7.45 3.68
N VAL A 18 -20.22 -6.32 4.06
CA VAL A 18 -19.90 -5.60 5.29
C VAL A 18 -20.15 -6.49 6.51
N PHE A 19 -21.30 -7.18 6.54
CA PHE A 19 -21.64 -8.10 7.63
C PHE A 19 -20.65 -9.27 7.72
N ALA A 20 -20.36 -9.95 6.60
CA ALA A 20 -19.39 -11.03 6.56
C ALA A 20 -17.98 -10.57 6.98
N GLY A 21 -17.57 -9.39 6.53
CA GLY A 21 -16.32 -8.76 6.93
C GLY A 21 -16.26 -8.49 8.42
N LEU A 22 -17.33 -7.94 9.00
CA LEU A 22 -17.42 -7.64 10.42
C LEU A 22 -17.29 -8.91 11.26
N LEU A 23 -17.96 -10.01 10.87
CA LEU A 23 -17.85 -11.30 11.57
C LEU A 23 -16.41 -11.82 11.61
N ILE A 24 -15.70 -11.74 10.48
CA ILE A 24 -14.29 -12.18 10.40
C ILE A 24 -13.40 -11.27 11.25
N HIS A 25 -13.57 -9.95 11.15
CA HIS A 25 -12.79 -9.01 11.94
C HIS A 25 -13.01 -9.20 13.44
N ILE A 26 -14.27 -9.29 13.90
CA ILE A 26 -14.60 -9.54 15.31
C ILE A 26 -13.91 -10.81 15.82
N LYS A 27 -13.91 -11.90 15.03
CA LYS A 27 -13.21 -13.14 15.41
C LYS A 27 -11.74 -12.91 15.75
N PHE A 28 -11.05 -12.06 14.98
CA PHE A 28 -9.63 -11.72 15.23
C PHE A 28 -9.43 -10.52 16.16
N TRP A 29 -10.47 -9.75 16.45
CA TRP A 29 -10.43 -8.74 17.52
C TRP A 29 -10.40 -9.38 18.91
N LEU A 30 -10.86 -10.62 19.03
CA LEU A 30 -10.75 -11.39 20.28
C LEU A 30 -9.34 -11.93 20.55
N THR A 31 -8.42 -11.83 19.58
CA THR A 31 -7.02 -12.23 19.77
C THR A 31 -6.37 -11.36 20.87
N PRO A 32 -5.78 -11.96 21.92
CA PRO A 32 -5.14 -11.21 22.98
C PRO A 32 -4.00 -10.31 22.47
N PRO A 33 -3.79 -9.11 23.03
CA PRO A 33 -2.68 -8.25 22.63
C PRO A 33 -1.31 -8.94 22.74
N ASP A 34 -1.12 -9.79 23.75
CA ASP A 34 0.16 -10.48 23.97
C ASP A 34 0.54 -11.43 22.84
N SER A 35 -0.41 -12.07 22.16
CA SER A 35 -0.10 -12.95 21.03
C SER A 35 0.32 -12.20 19.76
N LEU A 36 0.18 -10.87 19.74
CA LEU A 36 0.61 -9.99 18.65
C LEU A 36 1.95 -9.31 18.96
N LYS A 37 2.54 -9.55 20.15
CA LYS A 37 3.92 -9.14 20.45
C LYS A 37 4.87 -9.93 19.56
N GLY A 38 5.54 -9.23 18.63
CA GLY A 38 6.40 -9.85 17.60
C GLY A 38 5.91 -9.59 16.17
N ASP A 39 4.62 -9.27 16.00
CA ASP A 39 4.07 -8.80 14.74
C ASP A 39 4.36 -7.32 14.52
N ASP A 40 4.36 -6.88 13.26
CA ASP A 40 4.81 -5.53 12.89
C ASP A 40 3.91 -4.44 13.53
N ILE A 41 2.63 -4.75 13.80
CA ILE A 41 1.71 -3.83 14.47
C ILE A 41 2.15 -3.46 15.89
N TYR A 42 2.78 -4.39 16.61
CA TYR A 42 3.33 -4.12 17.94
C TYR A 42 4.53 -3.17 17.86
N PHE A 43 5.41 -3.37 16.88
CA PHE A 43 6.57 -2.50 16.70
C PHE A 43 6.18 -1.09 16.25
N ILE A 44 5.11 -0.93 15.47
CA ILE A 44 4.55 0.40 15.16
C ILE A 44 4.08 1.13 16.42
N TRP A 45 3.40 0.42 17.33
CA TRP A 45 3.04 0.98 18.64
C TRP A 45 4.29 1.36 19.45
N LEU A 46 5.27 0.46 19.51
CA LEU A 46 6.52 0.66 20.26
C LEU A 46 7.33 1.85 19.74
N GLU A 47 7.44 2.05 18.43
CA GLU A 47 8.14 3.23 17.88
C GLU A 47 7.41 4.52 18.25
N GLY A 48 6.07 4.52 18.29
CA GLY A 48 5.31 5.67 18.80
C GLY A 48 5.64 5.99 20.25
N LYS A 49 5.81 4.95 21.09
CA LYS A 49 6.21 5.09 22.50
C LYS A 49 7.61 5.69 22.63
N ARG A 50 8.56 5.22 21.80
CA ARG A 50 9.93 5.75 21.74
C ARG A 50 9.98 7.22 21.34
N ILE A 51 9.19 7.61 20.32
CA ILE A 51 9.08 9.01 19.90
C ILE A 51 8.64 9.90 21.07
N ILE A 52 7.64 9.46 21.86
CA ILE A 52 7.19 10.21 23.05
C ILE A 52 8.27 10.31 24.12
N ALA A 53 9.07 9.26 24.29
CA ALA A 53 10.19 9.22 25.24
C ALA A 53 11.40 10.06 24.80
N GLY A 54 11.35 10.70 23.63
CA GLY A 54 12.48 11.45 23.09
C GLY A 54 13.56 10.56 22.48
N GLU A 55 13.19 9.36 22.02
CA GLU A 55 14.08 8.45 21.31
C GLU A 55 13.80 8.47 19.79
N ASN A 56 14.86 8.55 18.98
CA ASN A 56 14.72 8.47 17.52
C ASN A 56 14.59 7.00 17.07
N PRO A 57 13.43 6.57 16.55
CA PRO A 57 13.20 5.17 16.17
C PRO A 57 14.14 4.68 15.06
N TYR A 58 14.63 5.60 14.22
CA TYR A 58 15.52 5.30 13.10
C TYR A 58 16.99 5.18 13.48
N ALA A 59 17.40 5.66 14.67
CA ALA A 59 18.80 5.59 15.09
C ALA A 59 19.22 4.16 15.49
N ARG A 60 18.27 3.28 15.85
CA ARG A 60 18.56 1.91 16.30
C ARG A 60 19.32 1.07 15.27
N VAL A 61 19.10 1.33 13.98
CA VAL A 61 19.77 0.60 12.89
C VAL A 61 21.28 0.79 12.90
N LEU A 62 21.78 1.88 13.51
CA LEU A 62 23.21 2.19 13.60
C LEU A 62 23.96 1.23 14.54
N LEU A 63 23.24 0.57 15.46
CA LEU A 63 23.80 -0.44 16.36
C LEU A 63 23.90 -1.83 15.69
N GLY A 64 23.29 -2.00 14.51
CA GLY A 64 23.21 -3.26 13.80
C GLY A 64 24.12 -3.36 12.57
N ASP A 65 24.06 -4.52 11.91
CA ASP A 65 24.88 -4.86 10.75
C ASP A 65 24.19 -4.61 9.39
N MET A 66 22.99 -4.00 9.40
CA MET A 66 22.14 -3.77 8.22
C MET A 66 21.74 -5.06 7.45
N ARG A 67 21.94 -6.24 8.07
CA ARG A 67 21.67 -7.55 7.49
C ARG A 67 20.65 -8.35 8.30
N VAL A 68 20.80 -8.37 9.62
CA VAL A 68 19.91 -9.06 10.56
C VAL A 68 18.75 -8.15 10.95
N ASN A 69 17.52 -8.67 10.86
CA ASN A 69 16.32 -7.91 11.17
C ASN A 69 16.02 -7.89 12.68
N ASP A 70 16.45 -6.84 13.37
CA ASP A 70 16.08 -6.54 14.76
C ASP A 70 14.83 -5.62 14.85
N LYS A 71 13.91 -5.80 13.90
CA LYS A 71 12.64 -5.07 13.81
C LYS A 71 12.84 -3.55 13.84
N TYR A 72 13.79 -3.05 13.04
CA TYR A 72 14.06 -1.62 12.89
C TYR A 72 12.85 -0.86 12.33
N ALA A 73 12.84 0.46 12.55
CA ALA A 73 11.85 1.38 11.98
C ALA A 73 12.07 1.55 10.46
N THR A 74 11.53 0.62 9.67
CA THR A 74 11.81 0.56 8.22
C THR A 74 10.77 1.27 7.35
N TYR A 75 9.71 1.83 7.94
CA TYR A 75 8.67 2.56 7.21
C TYR A 75 8.88 4.07 7.27
N PHE A 76 8.21 4.81 6.39
CA PHE A 76 8.10 6.25 6.56
C PHE A 76 7.31 6.60 7.83
N PRO A 77 7.54 7.77 8.43
CA PRO A 77 7.16 7.98 9.83
C PRO A 77 5.68 8.18 10.10
N LEU A 78 4.82 8.30 9.08
CA LEU A 78 3.41 8.67 9.28
C LEU A 78 2.70 7.73 10.28
N ALA A 79 2.92 6.41 10.17
CA ALA A 79 2.32 5.45 11.07
C ALA A 79 2.89 5.52 12.50
N TYR A 80 4.20 5.76 12.64
CA TYR A 80 4.86 5.91 13.94
C TYR A 80 4.42 7.21 14.64
N LEU A 81 4.31 8.31 13.88
CA LEU A 81 3.79 9.59 14.37
C LEU A 81 2.31 9.50 14.75
N PHE A 82 1.49 8.78 13.98
CA PHE A 82 0.10 8.52 14.32
C PHE A 82 -0.02 7.73 15.62
N SER A 83 0.80 6.69 15.78
CA SER A 83 0.92 5.93 17.03
C SER A 83 1.34 6.81 18.22
N ALA A 84 2.35 7.68 18.05
CA ALA A 84 2.77 8.62 19.07
C ALA A 84 1.66 9.63 19.43
N LEU A 85 0.92 10.13 18.44
CA LEU A 85 -0.20 11.04 18.68
C LEU A 85 -1.29 10.36 19.51
N VAL A 86 -1.69 9.14 19.13
CA VAL A 86 -2.73 8.35 19.83
C VAL A 86 -2.32 8.08 21.29
N GLN A 87 -1.08 7.69 21.52
CA GLN A 87 -0.55 7.48 22.87
C GLN A 87 -0.50 8.77 23.70
N LYS A 88 -0.14 9.91 23.07
CA LYS A 88 -0.17 11.24 23.72
C LYS A 88 -1.59 11.67 24.08
N LEU A 89 -2.60 11.24 23.32
CA LEU A 89 -4.02 11.49 23.59
C LEU A 89 -4.60 10.57 24.69
N GLY A 90 -3.81 9.65 25.25
CA GLY A 90 -4.20 8.84 26.42
C GLY A 90 -4.24 7.33 26.19
N PHE A 91 -4.17 6.86 24.95
CA PHE A 91 -4.19 5.43 24.59
C PHE A 91 -2.78 4.84 24.69
N ARG A 92 -2.24 4.75 25.91
CA ARG A 92 -0.81 4.46 26.16
C ARG A 92 -0.46 2.99 25.98
N ASP A 93 -1.39 2.09 26.29
CA ASP A 93 -1.12 0.66 26.26
C ASP A 93 -1.34 0.06 24.87
N PHE A 94 -0.63 -1.04 24.57
CA PHE A 94 -0.78 -1.72 23.29
C PHE A 94 -2.21 -2.25 23.07
N ARG A 95 -2.91 -2.61 24.15
CA ARG A 95 -4.32 -2.99 24.10
C ARG A 95 -5.20 -1.84 23.59
N ASP A 96 -4.97 -0.63 24.09
CA ASP A 96 -5.71 0.58 23.72
C ASP A 96 -5.46 0.94 22.25
N TRP A 97 -4.20 0.83 21.82
CA TRP A 97 -3.82 0.96 20.43
C TRP A 97 -4.59 -0.01 19.53
N LEU A 98 -4.71 -1.29 19.92
CA LEU A 98 -5.47 -2.27 19.16
C LEU A 98 -6.97 -1.99 19.16
N TYR A 99 -7.55 -1.48 20.26
CA TYR A 99 -8.95 -1.08 20.31
C TYR A 99 -9.28 0.01 19.29
N LEU A 100 -8.36 0.95 19.09
CA LEU A 100 -8.51 1.99 18.07
C LEU A 100 -8.25 1.44 16.65
N TRP A 101 -7.14 0.72 16.48
CA TRP A 101 -6.65 0.35 15.16
C TRP A 101 -7.53 -0.70 14.45
N ARG A 102 -8.12 -1.63 15.20
CA ARG A 102 -8.95 -2.71 14.66
C ARG A 102 -10.18 -2.21 13.86
N PRO A 103 -11.02 -1.31 14.41
CA PRO A 103 -12.09 -0.68 13.64
C PRO A 103 -11.60 0.13 12.44
N ILE A 104 -10.48 0.84 12.56
CA ILE A 104 -9.88 1.62 11.46
C ILE A 104 -9.45 0.69 10.32
N SER A 105 -8.77 -0.41 10.64
CA SER A 105 -8.34 -1.44 9.69
C SER A 105 -9.56 -2.08 9.00
N PHE A 106 -10.63 -2.37 9.73
CA PHE A 106 -11.90 -2.83 9.16
C PHE A 106 -12.49 -1.80 8.19
N ALA A 107 -12.56 -0.53 8.57
CA ALA A 107 -13.09 0.53 7.71
C ALA A 107 -12.32 0.62 6.38
N PHE A 108 -10.98 0.54 6.41
CA PHE A 108 -10.17 0.53 5.19
C PHE A 108 -10.36 -0.73 4.35
N HIS A 109 -10.46 -1.90 4.99
CA HIS A 109 -10.72 -3.16 4.30
C HIS A 109 -12.08 -3.12 3.58
N ILE A 110 -13.13 -2.67 4.27
CA ILE A 110 -14.44 -2.46 3.65
C ILE A 110 -14.40 -1.37 2.58
N GLY A 111 -13.59 -0.32 2.77
CA GLY A 111 -13.36 0.70 1.74
C GLY A 111 -12.82 0.12 0.44
N ILE A 112 -11.86 -0.82 0.50
CA ILE A 112 -11.32 -1.54 -0.68
C ILE A 112 -12.43 -2.36 -1.37
N VAL A 113 -13.22 -3.09 -0.58
CA VAL A 113 -14.34 -3.92 -1.06
C VAL A 113 -15.41 -3.04 -1.73
N ALA A 114 -15.81 -1.96 -1.07
CA ALA A 114 -16.81 -1.01 -1.56
C ALA A 114 -16.37 -0.33 -2.85
N LEU A 115 -15.09 0.09 -2.92
CA LEU A 115 -14.48 0.70 -4.10
C LEU A 115 -14.45 -0.27 -5.28
N THR A 116 -14.06 -1.53 -5.04
CA THR A 116 -14.01 -2.58 -6.05
C THR A 116 -15.41 -2.87 -6.59
N LEU A 117 -16.38 -3.11 -5.71
CA LEU A 117 -17.77 -3.37 -6.09
C LEU A 117 -18.33 -2.22 -6.93
N ARG A 118 -18.11 -0.98 -6.50
CA ARG A 118 -18.58 0.20 -7.21
C ARG A 118 -17.94 0.32 -8.59
N TYR A 119 -16.63 0.10 -8.69
CA TYR A 119 -15.89 0.18 -9.95
C TYR A 119 -16.39 -0.80 -11.02
N PHE A 120 -16.80 -1.99 -10.61
CA PHE A 120 -17.42 -2.99 -11.50
C PHE A 120 -18.88 -2.65 -11.81
N GLN A 121 -19.63 -2.18 -10.81
CA GLN A 121 -21.04 -1.85 -10.98
C GLN A 121 -21.26 -0.72 -11.99
N ILE A 122 -20.42 0.32 -11.99
CA ILE A 122 -20.50 1.43 -12.96
C ILE A 122 -20.21 1.00 -14.41
N ARG A 123 -19.71 -0.22 -14.59
CA ARG A 123 -19.48 -0.88 -15.90
C ARG A 123 -20.50 -1.97 -16.21
N GLY A 124 -21.56 -2.10 -15.40
CA GLY A 124 -22.59 -3.12 -15.56
C GLY A 124 -22.20 -4.52 -15.09
N LEU A 125 -21.01 -4.71 -14.50
CA LEU A 125 -20.43 -6.02 -14.15
C LEU A 125 -20.68 -6.39 -12.68
N TRP A 126 -21.90 -6.20 -12.20
CA TRP A 126 -22.21 -6.30 -10.77
C TRP A 126 -21.97 -7.69 -10.15
N ILE A 127 -22.22 -8.79 -10.89
CA ILE A 127 -21.93 -10.17 -10.41
C ILE A 127 -20.43 -10.36 -10.24
N LEU A 128 -19.66 -10.01 -11.27
CA LEU A 128 -18.21 -10.13 -11.25
C LEU A 128 -17.59 -9.22 -10.19
N GLY A 129 -18.15 -8.02 -10.00
CA GLY A 129 -17.77 -7.11 -8.92
C GLY A 129 -18.01 -7.68 -7.54
N PHE A 130 -19.14 -8.35 -7.31
CA PHE A 130 -19.43 -9.04 -6.06
C PHE A 130 -18.46 -10.20 -5.80
N VAL A 131 -18.17 -11.02 -6.81
CA VAL A 131 -17.18 -12.11 -6.74
C VAL A 131 -15.78 -11.57 -6.42
N ALA A 132 -15.31 -10.56 -7.17
CA ALA A 132 -14.01 -9.93 -6.93
C ALA A 132 -13.92 -9.33 -5.52
N SER A 133 -14.96 -8.63 -5.07
CA SER A 133 -15.03 -8.04 -3.73
C SER A 133 -15.04 -9.12 -2.63
N THR A 134 -15.69 -10.26 -2.88
CA THR A 134 -15.69 -11.42 -1.97
C THR A 134 -14.31 -12.05 -1.87
N ILE A 135 -13.59 -12.19 -2.99
CA ILE A 135 -12.19 -12.66 -3.00
C ILE A 135 -11.30 -11.70 -2.21
N LEU A 136 -11.47 -10.39 -2.38
CA LEU A 136 -10.70 -9.41 -1.62
C LEU A 136 -11.06 -9.40 -0.13
N LEU A 137 -12.30 -9.71 0.23
CA LEU A 137 -12.74 -9.73 1.63
C LEU A 137 -12.33 -11.01 2.37
N LEU A 138 -12.60 -12.16 1.75
CA LEU A 138 -12.51 -13.50 2.35
C LEU A 138 -11.26 -14.27 1.90
N GLY A 139 -10.46 -13.70 1.01
CA GLY A 139 -9.24 -14.32 0.50
C GLY A 139 -8.21 -14.56 1.60
N ARG A 140 -7.40 -15.60 1.43
CA ARG A 140 -6.41 -16.04 2.43
C ARG A 140 -5.45 -14.93 2.87
N TRP A 141 -5.05 -14.07 1.93
CA TRP A 141 -4.10 -12.99 2.18
C TRP A 141 -4.74 -11.86 2.96
N SER A 142 -6.00 -11.52 2.66
CA SER A 142 -6.78 -10.56 3.43
C SER A 142 -7.03 -11.07 4.85
N ILE A 143 -7.43 -12.33 5.01
CA ILE A 143 -7.61 -12.96 6.33
C ILE A 143 -6.30 -12.93 7.12
N TYR A 144 -5.15 -13.19 6.48
CA TYR A 144 -3.86 -13.07 7.14
C TYR A 144 -3.63 -11.65 7.68
N ILE A 145 -3.86 -10.59 6.88
CA ILE A 145 -3.73 -9.20 7.35
C ILE A 145 -4.71 -8.90 8.49
N VAL A 146 -5.96 -9.37 8.41
CA VAL A 146 -6.94 -9.20 9.51
C VAL A 146 -6.43 -9.87 10.80
N ARG A 147 -5.79 -11.04 10.70
CA ARG A 147 -5.26 -11.76 11.85
C ARG A 147 -4.13 -10.97 12.55
N VAL A 148 -3.20 -10.42 11.77
CA VAL A 148 -2.00 -9.73 12.30
C VAL A 148 -2.18 -8.22 12.47
N HIS A 149 -3.33 -7.67 12.05
CA HIS A 149 -3.70 -6.26 12.16
C HIS A 149 -2.66 -5.29 11.55
N HIS A 150 -1.96 -5.70 10.49
CA HIS A 150 -0.96 -4.84 9.85
C HIS A 150 -1.58 -3.67 9.06
N LEU A 151 -0.73 -2.76 8.57
CA LEU A 151 -1.11 -1.47 7.95
C LEU A 151 -1.57 -1.55 6.47
N GLU A 152 -1.57 -2.73 5.84
CA GLU A 152 -1.73 -2.87 4.39
C GLU A 152 -3.07 -2.36 3.91
N PHE A 153 -4.18 -2.64 4.62
CA PHE A 153 -5.50 -2.18 4.17
C PHE A 153 -5.56 -0.66 4.04
N ALA A 154 -4.99 0.08 5.00
CA ALA A 154 -4.94 1.54 4.94
C ALA A 154 -4.10 2.01 3.75
N ALA A 155 -2.88 1.48 3.59
CA ALA A 155 -2.00 1.88 2.51
C ALA A 155 -2.56 1.54 1.11
N ILE A 156 -3.14 0.34 0.95
CA ILE A 156 -3.74 -0.13 -0.31
C ILE A 156 -5.02 0.65 -0.62
N PHE A 157 -5.85 0.95 0.37
CA PHE A 157 -7.06 1.76 0.16
C PHE A 157 -6.72 3.11 -0.48
N PHE A 158 -5.76 3.84 0.11
CA PHE A 158 -5.33 5.13 -0.44
C PHE A 158 -4.66 4.99 -1.82
N LEU A 159 -3.93 3.89 -2.07
CA LEU A 159 -3.40 3.61 -3.41
C LEU A 159 -4.50 3.38 -4.46
N LEU A 160 -5.50 2.55 -4.15
CA LEU A 160 -6.60 2.28 -5.08
C LEU A 160 -7.42 3.54 -5.34
N LEU A 161 -7.72 4.31 -4.28
CA LEU A 161 -8.41 5.59 -4.40
C LEU A 161 -7.61 6.54 -5.29
N SER A 162 -6.28 6.59 -5.12
CA SER A 162 -5.40 7.33 -6.02
C SER A 162 -5.53 6.90 -7.47
N LEU A 163 -5.44 5.60 -7.76
CA LEU A 163 -5.52 5.09 -9.14
C LEU A 163 -6.87 5.38 -9.79
N VAL A 164 -7.97 5.21 -9.06
CA VAL A 164 -9.34 5.48 -9.55
C VAL A 164 -9.54 6.96 -9.84
N LEU A 165 -9.05 7.85 -8.97
CA LEU A 165 -9.23 9.29 -9.10
C LEU A 165 -8.27 9.94 -10.11
N LEU A 166 -7.26 9.22 -10.62
CA LEU A 166 -6.14 9.81 -11.38
C LEU A 166 -6.60 10.64 -12.60
N LYS A 167 -7.60 10.14 -13.34
CA LYS A 167 -8.11 10.80 -14.55
C LYS A 167 -9.01 12.00 -14.26
N GLU A 168 -9.75 11.98 -13.14
CA GLU A 168 -10.81 12.96 -12.87
C GLU A 168 -10.38 14.04 -11.86
N LYS A 169 -9.65 13.64 -10.81
CA LYS A 169 -9.20 14.50 -9.71
C LYS A 169 -7.71 14.28 -9.47
N THR A 170 -6.89 14.55 -10.49
CA THR A 170 -5.46 14.23 -10.49
C THR A 170 -4.73 14.72 -9.23
N LYS A 171 -4.92 15.97 -8.79
CA LYS A 171 -4.25 16.48 -7.57
C LYS A 171 -4.63 15.68 -6.31
N LEU A 172 -5.91 15.36 -6.15
CA LEU A 172 -6.39 14.54 -5.04
C LEU A 172 -5.83 13.12 -5.12
N SER A 173 -5.80 12.54 -6.33
CA SER A 173 -5.14 11.26 -6.60
C SER A 173 -3.69 11.26 -6.13
N LEU A 174 -2.87 12.24 -6.56
CA LEU A 174 -1.48 12.37 -6.14
C LEU A 174 -1.32 12.49 -4.62
N LEU A 175 -2.22 13.21 -3.95
CA LEU A 175 -2.23 13.30 -2.49
C LEU A 175 -2.58 11.95 -1.84
N MET A 176 -3.57 11.22 -2.35
CA MET A 176 -3.89 9.87 -1.86
C MET A 176 -2.71 8.91 -2.05
N PHE A 177 -1.97 9.03 -3.16
CA PHE A 177 -0.72 8.28 -3.35
C PHE A 177 0.34 8.68 -2.34
N SER A 178 0.47 9.98 -2.03
CA SER A 178 1.36 10.48 -0.97
C SER A 178 1.03 9.88 0.39
N ILE A 179 -0.25 9.81 0.75
CA ILE A 179 -0.72 9.17 2.00
C ILE A 179 -0.33 7.68 2.00
N SER A 180 -0.62 6.96 0.91
CA SER A 180 -0.27 5.54 0.77
C SER A 180 1.22 5.29 1.01
N LEU A 181 2.09 6.08 0.38
CA LEU A 181 3.54 6.02 0.58
C LEU A 181 3.93 6.30 2.03
N GLY A 182 3.35 7.34 2.64
CA GLY A 182 3.61 7.70 4.04
C GLY A 182 3.29 6.57 5.00
N ILE A 183 2.22 5.80 4.74
CA ILE A 183 1.85 4.62 5.55
C ILE A 183 2.80 3.46 5.26
N LYS A 184 3.03 3.14 3.98
CA LYS A 184 3.89 2.03 3.55
C LYS A 184 4.50 2.28 2.18
N GLN A 185 5.82 2.28 2.11
CA GLN A 185 6.57 2.67 0.91
C GLN A 185 6.54 1.67 -0.24
N ILE A 186 5.87 0.51 -0.13
CA ILE A 186 5.84 -0.51 -1.21
C ILE A 186 5.28 0.08 -2.51
N ALA A 187 4.33 1.02 -2.41
CA ALA A 187 3.75 1.68 -3.56
C ALA A 187 4.74 2.59 -4.32
N ILE A 188 5.97 2.81 -3.82
CA ILE A 188 6.99 3.67 -4.45
C ILE A 188 7.35 3.20 -5.86
N PHE A 189 7.24 1.90 -6.13
CA PHE A 189 7.46 1.35 -7.47
C PHE A 189 6.43 1.87 -8.50
N LEU A 190 5.31 2.45 -8.07
CA LEU A 190 4.35 3.08 -8.98
C LEU A 190 4.66 4.55 -9.26
N LEU A 191 5.57 5.19 -8.52
CA LEU A 191 5.92 6.60 -8.71
C LEU A 191 6.31 6.92 -10.16
N PRO A 192 7.19 6.14 -10.83
CA PRO A 192 7.51 6.39 -12.24
C PRO A 192 6.28 6.37 -13.15
N LEU A 193 5.30 5.49 -12.93
CA LEU A 193 4.07 5.44 -13.71
C LEU A 193 3.24 6.72 -13.55
N TYR A 194 3.12 7.26 -12.33
CA TYR A 194 2.43 8.53 -12.11
C TYR A 194 3.14 9.69 -12.81
N LEU A 195 4.47 9.76 -12.74
CA LEU A 195 5.22 10.82 -13.42
C LEU A 195 5.12 10.72 -14.95
N ILE A 196 5.20 9.51 -15.50
CA ILE A 196 4.99 9.25 -16.93
C ILE A 196 3.56 9.62 -17.34
N TYR A 197 2.56 9.29 -16.52
CA TYR A 197 1.17 9.68 -16.77
C TYR A 197 1.01 11.20 -16.85
N LEU A 198 1.58 11.95 -15.89
CA LEU A 198 1.55 13.41 -15.90
C LEU A 198 2.28 14.00 -17.11
N TRP A 199 3.38 13.37 -17.52
CA TRP A 199 4.12 13.72 -18.72
C TRP A 199 3.30 13.52 -19.99
N LYS A 200 2.70 12.33 -20.18
CA LYS A 200 1.91 11.99 -21.39
C LYS A 200 0.69 12.90 -21.55
N ASN A 201 0.03 13.28 -20.45
CA ASN A 201 -1.19 14.10 -20.48
C ASN A 201 -0.92 15.61 -20.42
N GLY A 202 0.32 16.04 -20.24
CA GLY A 202 0.70 17.46 -20.27
C GLY A 202 0.85 18.01 -21.68
N VAL A 203 0.35 19.23 -21.92
CA VAL A 203 0.45 19.95 -23.20
C VAL A 203 1.49 21.09 -23.10
N GLY A 204 2.42 21.14 -24.06
CA GLY A 204 3.45 22.19 -24.18
C GLY A 204 4.23 22.43 -22.88
N ASN A 205 4.46 23.70 -22.54
CA ASN A 205 5.23 24.12 -21.35
C ASN A 205 4.60 23.69 -20.01
N LYS A 206 3.32 23.29 -19.99
CA LYS A 206 2.66 22.78 -18.77
C LYS A 206 3.11 21.36 -18.42
N ARG A 207 3.73 20.63 -19.35
CA ARG A 207 4.17 19.24 -19.14
C ARG A 207 5.22 19.12 -18.03
N GLY A 208 6.31 19.86 -18.14
CA GLY A 208 7.36 19.88 -17.12
C GLY A 208 6.84 20.39 -15.77
N LYS A 209 6.04 21.47 -15.79
CA LYS A 209 5.40 22.03 -14.59
C LYS A 209 4.51 21.00 -13.87
N ASN A 210 3.67 20.26 -14.60
CA ASN A 210 2.80 19.24 -14.03
C ASN A 210 3.61 18.08 -13.43
N LEU A 211 4.70 17.66 -14.07
CA LEU A 211 5.59 16.63 -13.55
C LEU A 211 6.22 17.07 -12.23
N VAL A 212 6.82 18.27 -12.18
CA VAL A 212 7.49 18.81 -10.99
C VAL A 212 6.50 18.99 -9.84
N TRP A 213 5.37 19.66 -10.08
CA TRP A 213 4.33 19.83 -9.05
C TRP A 213 3.75 18.50 -8.60
N GLY A 214 3.53 17.56 -9.53
CA GLY A 214 3.03 16.25 -9.18
C GLY A 214 4.00 15.47 -8.31
N PHE A 215 5.29 15.50 -8.64
CA PHE A 215 6.35 14.91 -7.82
C PHE A 215 6.35 15.48 -6.40
N PHE A 216 6.28 16.80 -6.25
CA PHE A 216 6.21 17.43 -4.92
C PHE A 216 4.93 17.06 -4.15
N ILE A 217 3.78 16.95 -4.82
CA ILE A 217 2.55 16.50 -4.17
C ILE A 217 2.70 15.05 -3.68
N ILE A 218 3.23 14.14 -4.52
CA ILE A 218 3.42 12.74 -4.13
C ILE A 218 4.40 12.62 -2.95
N LEU A 219 5.45 13.43 -2.93
CA LEU A 219 6.44 13.38 -1.84
C LEU A 219 6.05 14.19 -0.61
N SER A 220 4.98 15.01 -0.67
CA SER A 220 4.62 15.93 0.41
C SER A 220 4.49 15.26 1.77
N ILE A 221 3.68 14.20 1.90
CA ILE A 221 3.45 13.55 3.18
C ILE A 221 4.67 12.74 3.66
N PRO A 222 5.30 11.86 2.83
CA PRO A 222 6.52 11.17 3.24
C PRO A 222 7.62 12.15 3.65
N LEU A 223 7.86 13.24 2.92
CA LEU A 223 8.91 14.21 3.25
C LEU A 223 8.59 15.01 4.50
N LEU A 224 7.38 15.57 4.62
CA LEU A 224 7.01 16.39 5.77
C LEU A 224 7.06 15.56 7.07
N THR A 225 6.61 14.31 7.03
CA THR A 225 6.69 13.42 8.20
C THR A 225 8.11 12.95 8.49
N SER A 226 8.99 12.85 7.49
CA SER A 226 10.40 12.46 7.63
C SER A 226 11.34 13.58 8.06
N LEU A 227 10.98 14.84 7.79
CA LEU A 227 11.86 15.98 8.05
C LEU A 227 12.37 16.07 9.50
N PRO A 228 11.53 15.89 10.54
CA PRO A 228 12.03 15.90 11.93
C PRO A 228 13.09 14.82 12.19
N PHE A 229 12.92 13.63 11.62
CA PHE A 229 13.83 12.50 11.83
C PHE A 229 15.12 12.64 11.02
N LEU A 230 15.05 13.24 9.83
CA LEU A 230 16.21 13.61 9.03
C LEU A 230 17.09 14.63 9.75
N ILE A 231 16.48 15.66 10.35
CA ILE A 231 17.20 16.66 11.15
C ILE A 231 17.82 16.01 12.39
N TRP A 232 17.08 15.11 13.04
CA TRP A 232 17.55 14.47 14.27
C TRP A 232 18.69 13.48 14.04
N ASN A 233 18.61 12.61 13.02
CA ASN A 233 19.67 11.70 12.63
C ASN A 233 19.49 11.22 11.18
N ALA A 234 20.05 11.96 10.22
CA ALA A 234 19.91 11.65 8.80
C ALA A 234 20.50 10.27 8.44
N GLU A 235 21.65 9.92 8.98
CA GLU A 235 22.33 8.65 8.67
C GLU A 235 21.48 7.45 9.07
N GLY A 236 20.98 7.43 10.31
CA GLY A 236 20.10 6.40 10.84
C GLY A 236 18.80 6.33 10.05
N PHE A 237 18.20 7.48 9.71
CA PHE A 237 17.02 7.53 8.86
C PHE A 237 17.24 6.85 7.50
N PHE A 238 18.26 7.26 6.75
CA PHE A 238 18.53 6.68 5.42
C PHE A 238 18.87 5.20 5.50
N LYS A 239 19.72 4.79 6.44
CA LYS A 239 20.05 3.37 6.67
C LYS A 239 18.80 2.55 6.98
N SER A 240 17.94 3.04 7.85
CA SER A 240 16.73 2.29 8.26
C SER A 240 15.71 2.15 7.13
N ILE A 241 15.53 3.18 6.29
CA ILE A 241 14.66 3.09 5.10
C ILE A 241 15.26 2.12 4.06
N LEU A 242 16.58 2.19 3.84
CA LEU A 242 17.29 1.30 2.90
C LEU A 242 17.43 -0.14 3.39
N PHE A 243 17.19 -0.41 4.67
CA PHE A 243 17.30 -1.75 5.25
C PHE A 243 16.49 -2.80 4.48
N SER A 244 15.28 -2.44 4.03
CA SER A 244 14.42 -3.32 3.21
C SER A 244 15.02 -3.71 1.85
N ALA A 245 16.00 -2.93 1.36
CA ALA A 245 16.76 -3.18 0.15
C ALA A 245 18.07 -3.94 0.37
N THR A 246 18.67 -3.87 1.57
CA THR A 246 20.01 -4.39 1.85
C THR A 246 20.04 -5.64 2.72
N ARG A 247 18.96 -5.91 3.48
CA ARG A 247 18.94 -7.03 4.42
C ARG A 247 19.04 -8.38 3.71
N LEU A 248 19.50 -9.37 4.47
CA LEU A 248 19.50 -10.76 4.03
C LEU A 248 18.07 -11.26 3.82
N GLU A 249 17.96 -12.32 3.04
CA GLU A 249 16.70 -13.01 2.81
C GLU A 249 16.01 -13.35 4.14
N SER A 250 14.71 -13.07 4.21
CA SER A 250 13.86 -13.56 5.30
C SER A 250 12.68 -14.25 4.66
N LEU A 251 12.77 -15.57 4.53
CA LEU A 251 11.71 -16.36 3.90
C LEU A 251 10.62 -16.62 4.95
N HIS A 252 9.56 -15.81 4.96
CA HIS A 252 8.29 -16.28 5.55
C HIS A 252 7.73 -17.48 4.77
N ILE A 253 8.17 -17.65 3.52
CA ILE A 253 7.83 -18.78 2.65
C ILE A 253 9.14 -19.44 2.19
N GLY A 254 9.70 -20.33 3.02
CA GLY A 254 10.97 -21.03 2.75
C GLY A 254 11.01 -21.81 1.43
N ALA A 255 9.84 -22.23 0.92
CA ALA A 255 9.72 -23.07 -0.27
C ALA A 255 9.61 -22.29 -1.61
N ALA A 256 9.70 -20.96 -1.59
CA ALA A 256 9.55 -20.13 -2.79
C ALA A 256 10.74 -19.17 -2.94
N PRO A 257 11.95 -19.68 -3.23
CA PRO A 257 13.13 -18.84 -3.40
C PRO A 257 12.99 -17.97 -4.66
N SER A 258 13.45 -16.72 -4.57
CA SER A 258 13.59 -15.85 -5.74
C SER A 258 14.82 -16.24 -6.56
N VAL A 259 14.91 -15.70 -7.78
CA VAL A 259 16.03 -15.97 -8.70
C VAL A 259 17.38 -15.64 -8.06
N ASP A 260 17.50 -14.49 -7.40
CA ASP A 260 18.74 -14.07 -6.76
C ASP A 260 19.13 -14.98 -5.58
N VAL A 261 18.17 -15.51 -4.83
CA VAL A 261 18.40 -16.47 -3.75
C VAL A 261 18.96 -17.79 -4.28
N ILE A 262 18.46 -18.26 -5.44
CA ILE A 262 18.99 -19.47 -6.07
C ILE A 262 20.45 -19.26 -6.49
N PHE A 263 20.78 -18.09 -7.04
CA PHE A 263 22.12 -17.80 -7.55
C PHE A 263 23.11 -17.33 -6.48
N SER A 264 22.66 -16.77 -5.34
CA SER A 264 23.55 -16.27 -4.29
C SER A 264 24.46 -17.35 -3.70
N ASN A 265 23.98 -18.60 -3.66
CA ASN A 265 24.76 -19.78 -3.26
C ASN A 265 26.00 -20.02 -4.14
N LYS A 266 25.93 -19.66 -5.42
CA LYS A 266 27.03 -19.84 -6.39
C LYS A 266 27.80 -18.56 -6.63
N PHE A 267 27.14 -17.41 -6.51
CA PHE A 267 27.68 -16.08 -6.76
C PHE A 267 27.43 -15.19 -5.55
N THR A 268 28.34 -15.23 -4.58
CA THR A 268 28.24 -14.52 -3.29
C THR A 268 28.16 -12.99 -3.42
N TRP A 269 28.45 -12.43 -4.60
CA TRP A 269 28.33 -11.00 -4.89
C TRP A 269 26.91 -10.58 -5.31
N ILE A 270 26.00 -11.52 -5.57
CA ILE A 270 24.59 -11.28 -5.89
C ILE A 270 23.78 -11.19 -4.59
N VAL A 271 23.97 -10.08 -3.88
CA VAL A 271 23.27 -9.80 -2.62
C VAL A 271 22.83 -8.33 -2.55
N GLY A 272 21.86 -8.02 -1.67
CA GLY A 272 21.37 -6.66 -1.45
C GLY A 272 20.79 -6.02 -2.71
N LEU A 273 21.23 -4.80 -3.03
CA LEU A 273 20.69 -4.05 -4.18
C LEU A 273 21.03 -4.71 -5.54
N ARG A 274 22.19 -5.38 -5.65
CA ARG A 274 22.61 -6.05 -6.89
C ARG A 274 21.69 -7.21 -7.24
N ALA A 275 21.23 -7.95 -6.23
CA ALA A 275 20.24 -9.01 -6.39
C ALA A 275 18.92 -8.51 -6.98
N LYS A 276 18.57 -7.24 -6.76
CA LYS A 276 17.33 -6.63 -7.27
C LYS A 276 17.44 -6.12 -8.72
N PHE A 277 18.60 -6.29 -9.37
CA PHE A 277 18.81 -5.77 -10.72
C PHE A 277 17.77 -6.29 -11.72
N LEU A 278 17.50 -7.60 -11.75
CA LEU A 278 16.51 -8.17 -12.66
C LEU A 278 15.11 -7.60 -12.42
N MET A 279 14.70 -7.48 -11.16
CA MET A 279 13.43 -6.85 -10.79
C MET A 279 13.34 -5.42 -11.31
N LEU A 280 14.35 -4.60 -11.03
CA LEU A 280 14.40 -3.19 -11.44
C LEU A 280 14.47 -3.03 -12.96
N PHE A 281 15.20 -3.92 -13.65
CA PHE A 281 15.28 -3.95 -15.10
C PHE A 281 13.91 -4.22 -15.73
N LEU A 282 13.18 -5.24 -15.27
CA LEU A 282 11.84 -5.55 -15.78
C LEU A 282 10.84 -4.43 -15.50
N MET A 283 10.92 -3.81 -14.31
CA MET A 283 10.14 -2.61 -14.01
C MET A 283 10.46 -1.46 -14.98
N GLY A 284 11.75 -1.24 -15.26
CA GLY A 284 12.23 -0.26 -16.23
C GLY A 284 11.66 -0.48 -17.63
N MET A 285 11.69 -1.73 -18.12
CA MET A 285 11.09 -2.11 -19.40
C MET A 285 9.59 -1.84 -19.43
N LEU A 286 8.88 -2.11 -18.34
CA LEU A 286 7.46 -1.81 -18.24
C LEU A 286 7.19 -0.29 -18.20
N TYR A 287 8.03 0.51 -17.55
CA TYR A 287 7.92 1.97 -17.59
C TYR A 287 8.11 2.50 -19.02
N LEU A 288 9.06 1.93 -19.78
CA LEU A 288 9.28 2.27 -21.18
C LEU A 288 8.07 1.88 -22.05
N SER A 289 7.52 0.67 -21.87
CA SER A 289 6.27 0.25 -22.52
C SER A 289 5.13 1.20 -22.16
N PHE A 290 4.92 1.54 -20.87
CA PHE A 290 3.87 2.49 -20.48
C PHE A 290 4.08 3.89 -21.09
N LEU A 291 5.32 4.33 -21.28
CA LEU A 291 5.64 5.59 -21.94
C LEU A 291 5.32 5.55 -23.45
N LYS A 292 5.70 4.48 -24.15
CA LYS A 292 5.67 4.37 -25.62
C LYS A 292 4.37 3.79 -26.16
N GLU A 293 3.75 2.88 -25.42
CA GLU A 293 2.57 2.13 -25.82
C GLU A 293 1.30 2.68 -25.15
N LYS A 294 0.15 2.15 -25.58
CA LYS A 294 -1.17 2.48 -25.01
C LYS A 294 -1.56 1.53 -23.88
N VAL A 295 -0.58 1.11 -23.06
CA VAL A 295 -0.84 0.31 -21.86
C VAL A 295 -1.50 1.18 -20.80
N SER A 296 -2.46 0.60 -20.09
CA SER A 296 -3.27 1.32 -19.12
C SER A 296 -2.64 1.36 -17.73
N MET A 297 -3.04 2.33 -16.91
CA MET A 297 -2.45 2.55 -15.58
C MET A 297 -2.65 1.35 -14.65
N PHE A 298 -3.84 0.73 -14.64
CA PHE A 298 -4.10 -0.42 -13.77
C PHE A 298 -3.31 -1.66 -14.21
N VAL A 299 -3.19 -1.89 -15.52
CA VAL A 299 -2.40 -3.01 -16.06
C VAL A 299 -0.92 -2.83 -15.72
N SER A 300 -0.34 -1.66 -16.00
CA SER A 300 1.05 -1.39 -15.63
C SER A 300 1.27 -1.48 -14.12
N SER A 301 0.36 -0.96 -13.30
CA SER A 301 0.48 -1.04 -11.83
C SER A 301 0.42 -2.49 -11.34
N THR A 302 -0.45 -3.31 -11.92
CA THR A 302 -0.54 -4.74 -11.63
C THR A 302 0.77 -5.45 -11.95
N ILE A 303 1.30 -5.25 -13.17
CA ILE A 303 2.52 -5.94 -13.59
C ILE A 303 3.72 -5.49 -12.75
N ILE A 304 3.83 -4.20 -12.38
CA ILE A 304 4.87 -3.74 -11.44
C ILE A 304 4.79 -4.49 -10.10
N MET A 305 3.60 -4.62 -9.51
CA MET A 305 3.43 -5.33 -8.25
C MET A 305 3.70 -6.83 -8.39
N MET A 306 3.40 -7.42 -9.54
CA MET A 306 3.76 -8.81 -9.84
C MET A 306 5.28 -8.97 -10.00
N ILE A 307 5.96 -8.08 -10.71
CA ILE A 307 7.43 -8.10 -10.82
C ILE A 307 8.05 -7.99 -9.42
N PHE A 308 7.55 -7.09 -8.57
CA PHE A 308 7.98 -7.01 -7.18
C PHE A 308 7.78 -8.33 -6.42
N LEU A 309 6.59 -8.93 -6.53
CA LEU A 309 6.26 -10.18 -5.82
C LEU A 309 7.16 -11.35 -6.24
N TYR A 310 7.47 -11.47 -7.53
CA TYR A 310 8.22 -12.61 -8.08
C TYR A 310 9.74 -12.47 -7.97
N PHE A 311 10.26 -11.24 -8.02
CA PHE A 311 11.71 -11.00 -8.13
C PHE A 311 12.30 -10.27 -6.93
N ASN A 312 11.51 -9.90 -5.92
CA ASN A 312 12.07 -9.36 -4.68
C ASN A 312 12.56 -10.50 -3.78
N SER A 313 13.83 -10.41 -3.37
CA SER A 313 14.51 -11.37 -2.51
C SER A 313 13.87 -11.59 -1.14
N VAL A 314 13.07 -10.62 -0.69
CA VAL A 314 12.35 -10.73 0.57
C VAL A 314 10.86 -10.78 0.35
N LEU A 315 10.28 -11.95 0.58
CA LEU A 315 8.87 -12.22 0.37
C LEU A 315 8.13 -12.33 1.70
N PHE A 316 7.18 -11.42 1.90
CA PHE A 316 6.23 -11.50 3.01
C PHE A 316 4.84 -11.88 2.52
N LEU A 317 4.06 -12.54 3.38
CA LEU A 317 2.69 -12.94 3.10
C LEU A 317 1.78 -11.74 2.79
N GLN A 318 2.04 -10.58 3.40
CA GLN A 318 1.31 -9.34 3.12
C GLN A 318 1.50 -8.79 1.71
N TYR A 319 2.58 -9.14 1.01
CA TYR A 319 2.90 -8.56 -0.29
C TYR A 319 1.93 -9.00 -1.39
N PHE A 320 1.39 -10.21 -1.27
CA PHE A 320 0.41 -10.75 -2.21
C PHE A 320 -0.85 -9.88 -2.32
N LEU A 321 -1.24 -9.21 -1.23
CA LEU A 321 -2.45 -8.40 -1.20
C LEU A 321 -2.34 -7.16 -2.11
N TRP A 322 -1.15 -6.58 -2.26
CA TRP A 322 -0.94 -5.38 -3.08
C TRP A 322 -1.30 -5.63 -4.54
N ALA A 323 -0.77 -6.70 -5.13
CA ALA A 323 -1.12 -7.08 -6.51
C ALA A 323 -2.59 -7.52 -6.59
N LEU A 324 -3.05 -8.35 -5.65
CA LEU A 324 -4.40 -8.90 -5.65
C LEU A 324 -5.48 -7.80 -5.64
N CYS A 325 -5.27 -6.71 -4.92
CA CYS A 325 -6.22 -5.60 -4.87
C CYS A 325 -6.27 -4.77 -6.18
N ILE A 326 -5.21 -4.76 -6.99
CA ILE A 326 -5.16 -3.98 -8.25
C ILE A 326 -5.67 -4.81 -9.43
N ILE A 327 -5.41 -6.14 -9.44
CA ILE A 327 -5.79 -7.06 -10.52
C ILE A 327 -7.26 -6.90 -10.97
N PRO A 328 -8.28 -6.89 -10.07
CA PRO A 328 -9.67 -6.72 -10.48
C PRO A 328 -9.91 -5.47 -11.33
N PHE A 329 -9.27 -4.35 -10.98
CA PHE A 329 -9.42 -3.10 -11.71
C PHE A 329 -8.77 -3.17 -13.09
N ALA A 330 -7.63 -3.84 -13.21
CA ALA A 330 -6.93 -4.04 -14.49
C ALA A 330 -7.76 -4.90 -15.44
N LEU A 331 -8.42 -5.95 -14.95
CA LEU A 331 -9.24 -6.88 -15.75
C LEU A 331 -10.41 -6.19 -16.46
N VAL A 332 -10.96 -5.13 -15.86
CA VAL A 332 -12.16 -4.46 -16.38
C VAL A 332 -11.95 -3.00 -16.79
N GLU A 333 -10.70 -2.51 -16.79
CA GLU A 333 -10.43 -1.10 -17.11
C GLU A 333 -10.90 -0.73 -18.52
N LEU A 334 -10.75 -1.64 -19.48
CA LEU A 334 -11.13 -1.41 -20.89
C LEU A 334 -12.64 -1.51 -21.13
N ILE A 335 -13.41 -2.01 -20.16
CA ILE A 335 -14.85 -2.11 -20.29
C ILE A 335 -15.45 -0.70 -20.07
N PRO A 336 -16.20 -0.16 -21.05
CA PRO A 336 -16.75 1.18 -20.96
C PRO A 336 -17.78 1.30 -19.83
N LEU A 337 -17.93 2.51 -19.29
CA LEU A 337 -18.98 2.80 -18.33
C LEU A 337 -20.36 2.58 -18.96
N ASP A 338 -21.28 2.00 -18.18
CA ASP A 338 -22.66 1.81 -18.62
C ASP A 338 -23.27 3.17 -18.98
N SER A 339 -23.87 3.24 -20.17
CA SER A 339 -24.53 4.43 -20.72
C SER A 339 -25.52 5.07 -19.74
N LYS A 340 -26.21 4.27 -18.92
CA LYS A 340 -27.14 4.74 -17.89
C LYS A 340 -26.43 5.43 -16.72
N GLN A 341 -25.20 5.02 -16.41
CA GLN A 341 -24.40 5.54 -15.29
C GLN A 341 -23.44 6.65 -15.69
N LYS A 342 -23.24 6.92 -17.00
CA LYS A 342 -22.44 8.07 -17.48
C LYS A 342 -22.94 9.43 -16.98
N LYS A 343 -24.22 9.56 -16.64
CA LYS A 343 -24.81 10.78 -16.08
C LYS A 343 -24.45 10.97 -14.60
N ASP A 344 -24.21 9.87 -13.89
CA ASP A 344 -23.79 9.85 -12.50
C ASP A 344 -22.26 9.68 -12.45
N LYS A 345 -21.52 10.68 -12.95
CA LYS A 345 -20.06 10.73 -12.78
C LYS A 345 -19.72 10.50 -11.30
N LEU A 346 -18.62 9.78 -11.03
CA LEU A 346 -18.13 9.35 -9.71
C LEU A 346 -18.20 10.46 -8.64
N ILE A 347 -19.37 10.62 -8.04
CA ILE A 347 -19.54 11.24 -6.74
C ILE A 347 -19.39 10.07 -5.78
N PHE A 348 -18.16 9.91 -5.28
CA PHE A 348 -17.87 9.16 -4.07
C PHE A 348 -18.52 9.85 -2.88
#